data_AF-A0A7S1F9Q0-F1
#
_entry.id   AF-A0A7S1F9Q0-F1
#
_cell.length_a   1.000
_cell.length_b   1.000
_cell.length_c   1.000
_cell.angle_alpha   90.00
_cell.angle_beta   90.00
_cell.angle_gamma   90.00
#
_symmetry.space_group_name_H-M   'P 1'
#
loop_
_entity.id
_entity.type
_entity.pdbx_description
1 polymer ?
#
loop_
_entity_poly.entity_id
_entity_poly.type
_entity_poly.pdbx_seq_one_letter_code
_entity_poly.pdbx_strand_id
1 'polypeptide(L)'
;GEMQFLLNREFVSEVTYHAKLEAINILSQARNFMVFQGDVDAALHRQGKDLTAFFEQISGSVALRDEYNQLSAEKVKTEEGARHIFMRKRVAYNETKRLATQKQEAEDYQNIAAQRRQLHTEFYLFKFHTLQMRADELTVERRGGARQLEELNAGVQAA
;
A
#
# COMPACT_ATOMS: atom_id res chain seq x y z
N GLY A 1 -47.12 23.66 -40.40
CA GLY A 1 -47.42 22.63 -41.41
C GLY A 1 -46.82 21.34 -40.94
N GLU A 2 -47.56 20.25 -40.95
CA GLU A 2 -47.02 18.93 -40.62
C GLU A 2 -46.11 18.46 -41.76
N MET A 3 -44.88 18.04 -41.43
CA MET A 3 -43.98 17.44 -42.41
C MET A 3 -44.41 15.99 -42.67
N GLN A 4 -44.51 15.62 -43.94
CA GLN A 4 -44.82 14.26 -44.38
C GLN A 4 -43.65 13.72 -45.21
N PHE A 5 -43.22 12.49 -44.92
CA PHE A 5 -42.11 11.82 -45.61
C PHE A 5 -42.66 10.74 -46.54
N LEU A 6 -42.21 10.77 -47.81
CA LEU A 6 -42.64 9.82 -48.84
C LEU A 6 -41.46 9.07 -49.44
N LEU A 7 -41.56 7.75 -49.51
CA LEU A 7 -40.61 6.88 -50.22
C LEU A 7 -41.38 6.10 -51.28
N ASN A 8 -40.99 6.19 -52.55
CA ASN A 8 -41.70 5.53 -53.66
C ASN A 8 -43.23 5.78 -53.70
N ARG A 9 -43.65 6.99 -53.29
CA ARG A 9 -45.06 7.41 -53.16
C ARG A 9 -45.83 6.79 -51.98
N GLU A 10 -45.16 6.09 -51.07
CA GLU A 10 -45.75 5.60 -49.82
C GLU A 10 -45.33 6.49 -48.65
N PHE A 11 -46.26 6.75 -47.73
CA PHE A 11 -45.95 7.46 -46.49
C PHE A 11 -45.13 6.57 -45.57
N VAL A 12 -44.00 7.12 -45.11
CA VAL A 12 -43.09 6.43 -44.19
C VAL A 12 -42.81 7.32 -42.99
N SER A 13 -42.36 6.70 -41.89
CA SER A 13 -41.83 7.47 -40.77
C SER A 13 -40.53 8.17 -41.17
N GLU A 14 -40.25 9.29 -40.50
CA GLU A 14 -38.99 10.03 -40.63
C GLU A 14 -37.77 9.12 -40.43
N VAL A 15 -37.81 8.23 -39.42
CA VAL A 15 -36.73 7.27 -39.13
C VAL A 15 -36.47 6.33 -40.31
N THR A 16 -37.52 5.76 -40.90
CA THR A 16 -37.38 4.85 -42.04
C THR A 16 -36.86 5.58 -43.28
N TYR A 17 -37.30 6.82 -43.48
CA TYR A 17 -36.83 7.67 -44.57
C TYR A 17 -35.33 7.97 -44.46
N HIS A 18 -34.88 8.38 -43.27
CA HIS A 18 -33.45 8.63 -43.01
C HIS A 18 -32.59 7.38 -43.12
N ALA A 19 -33.05 6.23 -42.62
CA ALA A 19 -32.33 4.96 -42.76
C ALA A 19 -32.13 4.56 -44.24
N LYS A 20 -33.08 4.88 -45.11
CA LYS A 20 -32.97 4.64 -46.56
C LYS A 20 -31.99 5.61 -47.23
N LEU A 21 -31.92 6.86 -46.77
CA LEU A 21 -30.91 7.84 -47.21
C LEU A 21 -29.50 7.43 -46.77
N GLU A 22 -29.35 6.98 -45.53
CA GLU A 22 -28.08 6.46 -45.01
C GLU A 22 -27.60 5.24 -45.79
N ALA A 23 -28.51 4.35 -46.20
CA ALA A 23 -28.18 3.18 -47.01
C ALA A 23 -27.58 3.52 -48.39
N ILE A 24 -27.80 4.73 -48.89
CA ILE A 24 -27.19 5.25 -50.13
C ILE A 24 -26.09 6.30 -49.84
N ASN A 25 -25.53 6.29 -48.63
CA ASN A 25 -24.49 7.21 -48.14
C ASN A 25 -24.89 8.69 -48.10
N ILE A 26 -26.19 9.00 -47.98
CA ILE A 26 -26.69 10.36 -47.75
C ILE A 26 -26.99 10.52 -46.26
N LEU A 27 -25.99 10.99 -45.52
CA LEU A 27 -26.09 11.26 -44.08
C LEU A 27 -26.75 12.62 -43.84
N SER A 28 -28.08 12.66 -43.83
CA SER A 28 -28.86 13.90 -43.61
C SER A 28 -28.55 14.66 -42.31
N GLN A 29 -28.12 13.96 -41.25
CA GLN A 29 -27.76 14.57 -39.96
C GLN A 29 -26.36 15.17 -39.91
N ALA A 30 -25.48 14.74 -40.82
CA ALA A 30 -24.16 15.33 -41.00
C ALA A 30 -24.24 16.29 -42.19
N ARG A 31 -24.08 17.60 -41.97
CA ARG A 31 -24.09 18.63 -43.04
C ARG A 31 -22.88 18.50 -43.98
N ASN A 32 -22.80 17.39 -44.70
CA ASN A 32 -21.65 17.02 -45.53
C ASN A 32 -21.96 17.12 -47.03
N PHE A 33 -23.23 17.06 -47.41
CA PHE A 33 -23.69 16.95 -48.80
C PHE A 33 -24.27 18.25 -49.37
N MET A 34 -24.41 19.30 -48.55
CA MET A 34 -24.93 20.60 -48.96
C MET A 34 -23.95 21.67 -48.53
N VAL A 35 -23.42 22.42 -49.51
CA VAL A 35 -22.49 23.53 -49.28
C VAL A 35 -23.27 24.82 -49.50
N PHE A 36 -23.48 25.57 -48.42
CA PHE A 36 -24.03 26.92 -48.51
C PHE A 36 -22.92 27.92 -48.85
N GLN A 37 -23.32 29.06 -49.44
CA GLN A 37 -22.40 30.15 -49.70
C GLN A 37 -21.81 30.65 -48.37
N GLY A 38 -20.50 30.45 -48.17
CA GLY A 38 -19.78 30.75 -46.93
C GLY A 38 -19.32 29.54 -46.12
N ASP A 39 -19.81 28.33 -46.41
CA ASP A 39 -19.42 27.11 -45.67
C ASP A 39 -17.95 26.73 -45.91
N VAL A 40 -17.42 27.01 -47.10
CA VAL A 40 -16.00 26.77 -47.42
C VAL A 40 -15.08 27.64 -46.55
N ASP A 41 -15.46 28.89 -46.32
CA ASP A 41 -14.71 29.81 -45.47
C ASP A 41 -14.82 29.39 -44.00
N ALA A 42 -16.03 29.05 -43.54
CA ALA A 42 -16.25 28.54 -42.18
C ALA A 42 -15.50 27.22 -41.89
N ALA A 43 -15.36 26.33 -42.88
CA ALA A 43 -14.60 25.09 -42.74
C ALA A 43 -13.09 25.34 -42.56
N LEU A 44 -12.54 26.36 -43.24
CA LEU A 44 -11.13 26.75 -43.12
C LEU A 44 -10.77 27.35 -41.75
N HIS A 45 -11.75 27.96 -41.06
CA HIS A 45 -11.54 28.58 -39.76
C HIS A 45 -11.66 27.59 -38.57
N ARG A 46 -12.02 26.32 -38.79
CA ARG A 46 -12.11 25.32 -37.71
C ARG A 46 -10.72 24.85 -37.30
N GLN A 47 -10.43 24.93 -36.00
CA GLN A 47 -9.14 24.52 -35.45
C GLN A 47 -9.28 23.67 -34.18
N GLY A 48 -8.31 22.78 -33.97
CA GLY A 48 -8.20 21.97 -32.76
C GLY A 48 -9.44 21.11 -32.51
N LYS A 49 -10.06 21.28 -31.34
CA LYS A 49 -11.18 20.46 -30.86
C LYS A 49 -12.42 20.53 -31.76
N ASP A 50 -12.67 21.68 -32.37
CA ASP A 50 -13.86 21.88 -33.22
C ASP A 50 -13.71 21.12 -34.55
N LEU A 51 -12.48 20.99 -35.06
CA LEU A 51 -12.18 20.17 -36.22
C LEU A 51 -12.34 18.68 -35.90
N THR A 52 -11.89 18.24 -34.72
CA THR A 52 -12.07 16.86 -34.25
C THR A 52 -13.55 16.53 -34.08
N ALA A 53 -14.33 17.38 -33.43
CA ALA A 53 -15.77 17.17 -33.26
C ALA A 53 -16.52 17.10 -34.60
N PHE A 54 -16.12 17.95 -35.57
CA PHE A 54 -16.66 17.86 -36.92
C PHE A 54 -16.31 16.53 -37.59
N PHE A 55 -15.06 16.10 -37.49
CA PHE A 55 -14.63 14.81 -38.05
C PHE A 55 -15.39 13.63 -37.42
N GLU A 56 -15.63 13.66 -36.10
CA GLU A 56 -16.42 12.65 -35.39
C GLU A 56 -17.90 12.63 -35.81
N GLN A 57 -18.45 13.80 -36.18
CA GLN A 57 -19.80 13.89 -36.75
C GLN A 57 -19.84 13.32 -38.18
N ILE A 58 -18.81 13.57 -38.99
CA ILE A 58 -18.70 13.00 -40.34
C ILE A 58 -18.57 11.48 -40.29
N SER A 59 -17.75 10.96 -39.38
CA SER A 59 -17.49 9.52 -39.24
C SER A 59 -18.65 8.76 -38.60
N GLY A 60 -19.60 9.46 -37.98
CA GLY A 60 -20.67 8.88 -37.17
C GLY A 60 -20.21 8.39 -35.79
N SER A 61 -18.93 8.56 -35.44
CA SER A 61 -18.41 8.14 -34.13
C SER A 61 -18.98 8.96 -32.96
N VAL A 62 -19.59 10.11 -33.24
CA VAL A 62 -20.31 10.92 -32.25
C VAL A 62 -21.37 10.12 -31.47
N ALA A 63 -22.00 9.12 -32.09
CA ALA A 63 -23.00 8.27 -31.43
C ALA A 63 -22.39 7.40 -30.31
N LEU A 64 -21.10 7.06 -30.41
CA LEU A 64 -20.39 6.23 -29.43
C LEU A 64 -19.82 7.05 -28.27
N ARG A 65 -19.84 8.38 -28.36
CA ARG A 65 -19.22 9.27 -27.37
C ARG A 65 -19.79 9.08 -25.97
N ASP A 66 -21.11 8.94 -25.86
CA ASP A 66 -21.77 8.84 -24.56
C ASP A 66 -21.50 7.48 -23.90
N GLU A 67 -21.54 6.39 -24.67
CA GLU A 67 -21.14 5.06 -24.22
C GLU A 67 -19.66 5.04 -23.81
N TYR A 68 -18.77 5.61 -24.63
CA TYR A 68 -17.34 5.73 -24.32
C TYR A 68 -17.10 6.48 -23.00
N ASN A 69 -17.77 7.62 -22.80
CA ASN A 69 -17.61 8.41 -21.59
C ASN A 69 -18.08 7.65 -20.35
N GLN A 70 -19.19 6.92 -20.45
CA GLN A 70 -19.71 6.08 -19.36
C GLN A 70 -18.72 4.96 -19.01
N LEU A 71 -18.26 4.19 -20.01
CA LEU A 71 -17.30 3.11 -19.82
C LEU A 71 -15.95 3.60 -19.30
N SER A 72 -15.48 4.75 -19.80
CA SER A 72 -14.24 5.39 -19.33
C SER A 72 -14.35 5.79 -17.86
N ALA A 73 -15.47 6.39 -17.45
CA ALA A 73 -15.71 6.75 -16.05
C ALA A 73 -15.79 5.50 -15.14
N GLU A 74 -16.45 4.43 -15.58
CA GLU A 74 -16.51 3.17 -14.85
C GLU A 74 -15.13 2.51 -14.73
N LYS A 75 -14.34 2.52 -15.81
CA LYS A 75 -12.96 2.03 -15.81
C LYS A 75 -12.12 2.78 -14.78
N VAL A 76 -12.15 4.11 -14.77
CA VAL A 76 -11.39 4.92 -13.80
C VAL A 76 -11.81 4.58 -12.37
N LYS A 77 -13.12 4.49 -12.10
CA LYS A 77 -13.65 4.14 -10.77
C LYS A 77 -13.18 2.75 -10.30
N THR A 78 -13.18 1.77 -11.19
CA THR A 78 -12.74 0.40 -10.86
C THR A 78 -11.24 0.32 -10.65
N GLU A 79 -10.44 1.01 -11.47
CA GLU A 79 -8.99 1.12 -11.32
C GLU A 79 -8.59 1.81 -10.00
N GLU A 80 -9.28 2.88 -9.62
CA GLU A 80 -9.08 3.55 -8.34
C GLU A 80 -9.40 2.63 -7.15
N GLY A 81 -10.51 1.89 -7.21
CA GLY A 81 -10.87 0.89 -6.21
C GLY A 81 -9.82 -0.21 -6.07
N ALA A 82 -9.36 -0.76 -7.20
CA ALA A 82 -8.31 -1.79 -7.23
C ALA A 82 -6.98 -1.27 -6.65
N ARG A 83 -6.58 -0.05 -7.03
CA ARG A 83 -5.37 0.60 -6.53
C ARG A 83 -5.44 0.83 -5.02
N HIS A 84 -6.59 1.24 -4.50
CA HIS A 84 -6.81 1.41 -3.06
C HIS A 84 -6.69 0.08 -2.29
N ILE A 85 -7.31 -0.99 -2.79
CA ILE A 85 -7.20 -2.33 -2.18
C ILE A 85 -5.75 -2.82 -2.20
N PHE A 86 -5.05 -2.66 -3.32
CA PHE A 86 -3.65 -3.04 -3.44
C PHE A 86 -2.76 -2.29 -2.44
N MET A 87 -2.97 -0.99 -2.29
CA MET A 87 -2.23 -0.18 -1.32
C MET A 87 -2.50 -0.65 0.12
N ARG A 88 -3.75 -0.92 0.48
CA ARG A 88 -4.09 -1.48 1.81
C ARG A 88 -3.44 -2.84 2.05
N LYS A 89 -3.47 -3.73 1.05
CA LYS A 89 -2.79 -5.04 1.12
C LYS A 89 -1.29 -4.88 1.37
N ARG A 90 -0.65 -3.94 0.67
CA ARG A 90 0.79 -3.67 0.84
C ARG A 90 1.12 -3.17 2.25
N VAL A 91 0.31 -2.26 2.79
CA VAL A 91 0.48 -1.77 4.17
C VAL A 91 0.32 -2.91 5.17
N ALA A 92 -0.74 -3.71 5.05
CA ALA A 92 -0.98 -4.85 5.94
C ALA A 92 0.17 -5.87 5.89
N TYR A 93 0.68 -6.19 4.69
CA TYR A 93 1.82 -7.09 4.54
C TYR A 93 3.08 -6.58 5.24
N ASN A 94 3.40 -5.30 5.06
CA ASN A 94 4.55 -4.68 5.71
C ASN A 94 4.39 -4.66 7.24
N GLU A 95 3.17 -4.40 7.74
CA GLU A 95 2.88 -4.42 9.17
C GLU A 95 3.06 -5.82 9.75
N THR A 96 2.52 -6.85 9.09
CA THR A 96 2.71 -8.26 9.51
C THR A 96 4.18 -8.63 9.56
N LYS A 97 4.97 -8.21 8.56
CA LYS A 97 6.41 -8.45 8.54
C LYS A 97 7.11 -7.74 9.71
N ARG A 98 6.76 -6.49 10.00
CA ARG A 98 7.31 -5.72 11.12
C ARG A 98 6.97 -6.35 12.48
N LEU A 99 5.74 -6.84 12.64
CA LEU A 99 5.32 -7.52 13.85
C LEU A 99 6.05 -8.86 14.04
N ALA A 100 6.29 -9.59 12.95
CA ALA A 100 7.07 -10.82 13.01
C ALA A 100 8.52 -10.56 13.45
N THR A 101 9.18 -9.52 12.93
CA THR A 101 10.54 -9.15 13.35
C THR A 101 10.58 -8.68 14.80
N GLN A 102 9.61 -7.86 15.24
CA GLN A 102 9.52 -7.43 16.64
C GLN A 102 9.30 -8.59 17.60
N LYS A 103 8.48 -9.58 17.21
CA LYS A 103 8.28 -10.80 17.99
C LYS A 103 9.59 -11.58 18.14
N GLN A 104 10.32 -11.77 17.04
CA GLN A 104 11.60 -12.48 17.06
C GLN A 104 12.62 -11.74 17.96
N GLU A 105 12.75 -10.43 17.82
CA GLU A 105 13.64 -9.62 18.69
C GLU A 105 13.26 -9.72 20.17
N ALA A 106 11.96 -9.75 20.50
CA ALA A 106 11.48 -9.92 21.86
C ALA A 106 11.83 -11.31 22.43
N GLU A 107 11.68 -12.37 21.63
CA GLU A 107 12.06 -13.73 22.02
C GLU A 107 13.58 -13.84 22.24
N ASP A 108 14.39 -13.29 21.34
CA ASP A 108 15.85 -13.24 21.46
C ASP A 108 16.28 -12.46 22.71
N TYR A 109 15.65 -11.33 23.00
CA TYR A 109 15.90 -10.56 24.22
C TYR A 109 15.57 -11.37 25.48
N GLN A 110 14.45 -12.10 25.51
CA GLN A 110 14.08 -12.93 26.65
C GLN A 110 15.12 -14.03 26.91
N ASN A 111 15.63 -14.66 25.84
CA ASN A 111 16.67 -15.68 25.92
C ASN A 111 17.97 -15.11 26.50
N ILE A 112 18.44 -13.99 25.96
CA ILE A 112 19.67 -13.32 26.45
C ILE A 112 19.49 -12.85 27.89
N ALA A 113 18.31 -12.31 28.25
CA ALA A 113 18.01 -11.89 29.61
C ALA A 113 18.01 -13.07 30.59
N ALA A 114 17.54 -14.25 30.18
CA ALA A 114 17.61 -15.46 30.98
C ALA A 114 19.05 -15.93 31.19
N GLN A 115 19.86 -15.98 30.13
CA GLN A 115 21.29 -16.31 30.22
C GLN A 115 22.04 -15.33 31.14
N ARG A 116 21.76 -14.03 31.01
CA ARG A 116 22.34 -13.00 31.89
C ARG A 116 21.97 -13.25 33.34
N ARG A 117 20.71 -13.59 33.65
CA ARG A 117 20.27 -13.90 35.02
C ARG A 117 21.02 -15.12 35.57
N GLN A 118 21.15 -16.18 34.78
CA GLN A 118 21.90 -17.37 35.19
C GLN A 118 23.36 -17.04 35.49
N LEU A 119 24.04 -16.36 34.56
CA LEU A 119 25.45 -15.98 34.73
C LEU A 119 25.65 -15.05 35.93
N HIS A 120 24.70 -14.15 36.18
CA HIS A 120 24.71 -13.29 37.36
C HIS A 120 24.64 -14.13 38.64
N THR A 121 23.70 -15.08 38.71
CA THR A 121 23.59 -15.99 39.86
C THR A 121 24.88 -16.78 40.06
N GLU A 122 25.45 -17.37 39.00
CA GLU A 122 26.71 -18.10 39.06
C GLU A 122 27.87 -17.23 39.56
N PHE A 123 27.98 -16.00 39.05
CA PHE A 123 29.00 -15.04 39.49
C PHE A 123 28.89 -14.71 40.99
N TYR A 124 27.68 -14.45 41.50
CA TYR A 124 27.51 -14.17 42.92
C TYR A 124 27.74 -15.41 43.79
N LEU A 125 27.30 -16.60 43.36
CA LEU A 125 27.60 -17.84 44.05
C LEU A 125 29.11 -18.08 44.15
N PHE A 126 29.84 -17.86 43.06
CA PHE A 126 31.30 -17.94 43.06
C PHE A 126 31.92 -16.94 44.05
N LYS A 127 31.46 -15.68 44.02
CA LYS A 127 31.93 -14.64 44.94
C LYS A 127 31.67 -15.01 46.41
N PHE A 128 30.48 -15.52 46.72
CA PHE A 128 30.13 -15.98 48.07
C PHE A 128 31.02 -17.13 48.51
N HIS A 129 31.27 -18.11 47.63
CA HIS A 129 32.15 -19.24 47.92
C HIS A 129 33.59 -18.76 48.22
N THR A 130 34.15 -17.86 47.41
CA THR A 130 35.49 -17.31 47.67
C THR A 130 35.55 -16.54 48.98
N LEU A 131 34.51 -15.76 49.30
CA LEU A 131 34.43 -15.04 50.58
C LEU A 131 34.32 -16.01 51.76
N GLN A 132 33.56 -17.09 51.62
CA GLN A 132 33.44 -18.13 52.63
C GLN A 132 34.78 -18.83 52.87
N MET A 133 35.49 -19.22 51.80
CA MET A 133 36.83 -19.81 51.94
C MET A 133 37.81 -18.89 52.65
N ARG A 134 37.82 -17.60 52.30
CA ARG A 134 38.66 -16.61 52.98
C ARG A 134 38.25 -16.39 54.44
N ALA A 135 36.96 -16.44 54.76
CA ALA A 135 36.48 -16.36 56.13
C ALA A 135 36.91 -17.59 56.94
N ASP A 136 36.79 -18.78 56.38
CA ASP A 136 37.21 -20.04 57.00
C ASP A 136 38.72 -20.03 57.29
N GLU A 137 39.55 -19.62 56.32
CA GLU A 137 41.00 -19.40 56.50
C GLU A 137 41.31 -18.46 57.67
N LEU A 138 40.69 -17.28 57.71
CA LEU A 138 40.87 -16.33 58.80
C LEU A 138 40.42 -16.88 60.17
N THR A 139 39.38 -17.73 60.21
CA THR A 139 38.96 -18.35 61.48
C THR A 139 39.96 -19.38 61.98
N VAL A 140 40.63 -20.11 61.09
CA VAL A 140 41.70 -21.06 61.42
C VAL A 140 42.92 -20.29 61.95
N GLU A 141 43.34 -19.23 61.26
CA GLU A 141 44.44 -18.36 61.71
C GLU A 141 44.15 -17.76 63.09
N ARG A 142 42.93 -17.24 63.31
CA ARG A 142 42.54 -16.67 64.61
C ARG A 142 42.56 -17.71 65.73
N ARG A 143 42.12 -18.95 65.46
CA ARG A 143 42.20 -20.05 66.45
C ARG A 143 43.65 -20.42 66.74
N GLY A 144 44.51 -20.46 65.73
CA GLY A 144 45.94 -20.69 65.89
C GLY A 144 46.60 -19.62 66.75
N GLY A 145 46.38 -18.35 66.42
CA GLY A 145 46.89 -17.21 67.20
C GLY A 145 46.36 -17.16 68.64
N ALA A 146 45.09 -17.51 68.87
CA ALA A 146 44.53 -17.60 70.22
C ALA A 146 45.22 -18.67 71.07
N ARG A 147 45.50 -19.86 70.51
CA ARG A 147 46.25 -20.91 71.21
C ARG A 147 47.68 -20.48 71.53
N GLN A 148 48.36 -19.83 70.59
CA GLN A 148 49.71 -19.30 70.83
C GLN A 148 49.73 -18.25 71.95
N LEU A 149 48.72 -17.37 72.01
CA LEU A 149 48.58 -16.42 73.11
C LEU A 149 48.32 -17.11 74.45
N GLU A 150 47.49 -18.15 74.50
CA GLU A 150 47.26 -18.93 75.72
C GLU A 150 48.54 -19.62 76.20
N GLU A 151 49.33 -20.22 75.29
CA GLU A 151 50.62 -20.84 75.60
C GLU A 151 51.65 -19.83 76.12
N LEU A 152 51.76 -18.66 75.49
CA LEU A 152 52.62 -17.57 75.94
C LEU A 152 52.20 -17.04 77.32
N ASN A 153 50.90 -16.86 77.54
CA ASN A 153 50.37 -16.36 78.82
C ASN A 153 50.56 -17.37 79.96
N ALA A 154 50.41 -18.67 79.68
CA ALA A 154 50.73 -19.74 80.62
C ALA A 154 52.23 -19.81 80.94
N GLY A 155 53.09 -19.59 79.94
CA GLY A 155 54.54 -19.51 80.13
C GLY A 155 54.98 -18.31 80.97
N VAL A 156 54.30 -17.17 80.85
CA VAL A 156 54.55 -15.96 81.67
C VAL A 156 54.06 -16.13 83.11
N GLN A 157 52.98 -16.89 83.35
CA GLN A 157 52.50 -17.18 84.72
C GLN A 157 53.33 -18.26 85.44
N ALA A 158 54.11 -19.06 84.72
CA ALA A 158 54.98 -20.10 85.26
C ALA A 158 56.41 -19.63 85.57
N ALA A 159 56.73 -18.36 85.29
CA ALA A 159 58.00 -17.70 85.59
C ALA A 159 57.84 -16.71 86.76
#